data_AF-A0A945TZL1-F1
#
_entry.id   AF-A0A945TZL1-F1
#
_cell.length_a   1.000
_cell.length_b   1.000
_cell.length_c   1.000
_cell.angle_alpha   90.00
_cell.angle_beta   90.00
_cell.angle_gamma   90.00
#
_symmetry.space_group_name_H-M   'P 1'
#
loop_
_entity.id
_entity.type
_entity.pdbx_description
1 polymer ?
#
loop_
_entity_poly.entity_id
_entity_poly.type
_entity_poly.pdbx_seq_one_letter_code
_entity_poly.pdbx_strand_id
1 'polypeptide(L)'
;MATRRRLLDATRDLLARDGPFDLKLVDITREIDASPATFYQYFTDIDHALLCLADDVEESSADLLPFLEDPWQSEGDFPKARAFVDAYMQYWDLNGPVLRVRNLKAEEGESAFRVKRSQSQVPLLEALAAMVDDSVEAGRIPADANSIARGAAMLAMLERLTAYRDGLASRGTGADALANTLTRILFQTISGLTGE
;
A
#
# COMPACT_ATOMS: atom_id res chain seq x y z
N MET A 1 -16.21 -21.41 -7.44
CA MET A 1 -15.16 -20.36 -7.41
C MET A 1 -15.59 -19.07 -8.14
N ALA A 2 -16.16 -19.14 -9.34
CA ALA A 2 -16.55 -17.94 -10.10
C ALA A 2 -17.48 -16.97 -9.34
N THR A 3 -18.52 -17.45 -8.66
CA THR A 3 -19.48 -16.57 -7.95
C THR A 3 -18.84 -15.83 -6.77
N ARG A 4 -18.02 -16.51 -5.96
CA ARG A 4 -17.30 -15.88 -4.85
C ARG A 4 -16.42 -14.73 -5.35
N ARG A 5 -15.70 -14.94 -6.45
CA ARG A 5 -14.83 -13.92 -7.04
C ARG A 5 -15.63 -12.75 -7.62
N ARG A 6 -16.70 -13.03 -8.38
CA ARG A 6 -17.62 -12.00 -8.88
C ARG A 6 -18.20 -11.11 -7.76
N LEU A 7 -18.53 -11.67 -6.59
CA LEU A 7 -18.97 -10.90 -5.43
C LEU A 7 -17.88 -9.96 -4.89
N LEU A 8 -16.63 -10.44 -4.82
CA LEU A 8 -15.50 -9.63 -4.37
C LEU A 8 -15.15 -8.53 -5.38
N ASP A 9 -15.20 -8.83 -6.67
CA ASP A 9 -14.97 -7.86 -7.74
C ASP A 9 -16.05 -6.78 -7.72
N ALA A 10 -17.33 -7.16 -7.61
CA ALA A 10 -18.42 -6.20 -7.43
C ALA A 10 -18.27 -5.34 -6.16
N THR A 11 -17.80 -5.94 -5.07
CA THR A 11 -17.49 -5.20 -3.82
C THR A 11 -16.38 -4.17 -4.06
N ARG A 12 -15.31 -4.55 -4.77
CA ARG A 12 -14.20 -3.66 -5.14
C ARG A 12 -14.67 -2.51 -6.03
N ASP A 13 -15.52 -2.80 -7.01
CA ASP A 13 -16.05 -1.80 -7.95
C ASP A 13 -16.96 -0.78 -7.24
N LEU A 14 -17.84 -1.26 -6.35
CA LEU A 14 -18.68 -0.40 -5.51
C LEU A 14 -17.85 0.47 -4.57
N LEU A 15 -16.80 -0.07 -3.94
CA LEU A 15 -15.87 0.72 -3.12
C LEU A 15 -15.18 1.82 -3.92
N ALA A 16 -14.79 1.54 -5.17
CA ALA A 16 -14.12 2.50 -6.03
C ALA A 16 -15.05 3.63 -6.46
N ARG A 17 -16.32 3.29 -6.75
CA ARG A 17 -17.32 4.21 -7.29
C ARG A 17 -18.02 5.06 -6.22
N ASP A 18 -18.46 4.41 -5.15
CA ASP A 18 -19.39 4.97 -4.16
C ASP A 18 -18.72 5.20 -2.79
N GLY A 19 -17.55 4.57 -2.55
CA GLY A 19 -16.82 4.67 -1.29
C GLY A 19 -17.32 3.69 -0.21
N PRO A 20 -16.61 3.61 0.93
CA PRO A 20 -16.87 2.57 1.93
C PRO A 20 -18.14 2.77 2.76
N PHE A 21 -18.62 4.01 2.91
CA PHE A 21 -19.79 4.32 3.74
C PHE A 21 -21.13 3.98 3.07
N ASP A 22 -21.16 3.97 1.73
CA ASP A 22 -22.37 3.66 0.96
C ASP A 22 -22.43 2.18 0.52
N LEU A 23 -21.44 1.38 0.89
CA LEU A 23 -21.37 -0.04 0.52
C LEU A 23 -22.49 -0.85 1.20
N LYS A 24 -23.38 -1.42 0.38
CA LYS A 24 -24.51 -2.24 0.84
C LYS A 24 -24.51 -3.61 0.17
N LEU A 25 -24.83 -4.63 0.95
CA LEU A 25 -24.92 -6.01 0.47
C LEU A 25 -25.88 -6.14 -0.72
N VAL A 26 -27.03 -5.47 -0.66
CA VAL A 26 -28.04 -5.52 -1.74
C VAL A 26 -27.48 -5.01 -3.06
N ASP A 27 -26.61 -3.98 -3.02
CA ASP A 27 -25.98 -3.41 -4.20
C ASP A 27 -24.91 -4.37 -4.75
N ILE A 28 -24.10 -4.97 -3.88
CA ILE A 28 -23.10 -5.99 -4.27
C ILE A 28 -23.79 -7.16 -5.00
N THR A 29 -24.86 -7.69 -4.43
CA THR A 29 -25.56 -8.83 -5.02
C THR A 29 -26.27 -8.47 -6.32
N ARG A 30 -26.81 -7.25 -6.42
CA ARG A 30 -27.47 -6.74 -7.63
C ARG A 30 -26.49 -6.59 -8.79
N GLU A 31 -25.25 -6.16 -8.53
CA GLU A 31 -24.23 -5.96 -9.57
C GLU A 31 -23.92 -7.24 -10.35
N ILE A 32 -24.17 -8.41 -9.76
CA ILE A 32 -23.88 -9.71 -10.37
C ILE A 32 -25.13 -10.59 -10.59
N ASP A 33 -26.32 -10.02 -10.42
CA ASP A 33 -27.63 -10.71 -10.51
C ASP A 33 -27.72 -11.92 -9.54
N ALA A 34 -27.28 -11.71 -8.30
CA ALA A 34 -27.33 -12.70 -7.22
C ALA A 34 -28.33 -12.30 -6.13
N SER A 35 -28.72 -13.27 -5.30
CA SER A 35 -29.57 -13.02 -4.13
C SER A 35 -28.72 -12.71 -2.89
N PRO A 36 -29.27 -12.02 -1.86
CA PRO A 36 -28.62 -11.90 -0.56
C PRO A 36 -28.22 -13.25 0.06
N ALA A 37 -29.06 -14.28 -0.11
CA ALA A 37 -28.74 -15.64 0.35
C ALA A 37 -27.47 -16.20 -0.33
N THR A 38 -27.25 -15.87 -1.61
CA THR A 38 -26.03 -16.25 -2.34
C THR A 38 -24.78 -15.59 -1.75
N PHE A 39 -24.86 -14.33 -1.29
CA PHE A 39 -23.74 -13.68 -0.60
C PHE A 39 -23.39 -14.43 0.69
N TYR A 40 -24.39 -14.73 1.52
CA TYR A 40 -24.20 -15.40 2.80
C TYR A 40 -23.70 -16.84 2.70
N GLN A 41 -23.73 -17.47 1.51
CA GLN A 41 -23.07 -18.74 1.26
C GLN A 41 -21.53 -18.63 1.25
N TYR A 42 -20.98 -17.44 1.02
CA TYR A 42 -19.53 -17.21 0.89
C TYR A 42 -18.95 -16.32 1.97
N PHE A 43 -19.72 -15.35 2.47
CA PHE A 43 -19.27 -14.36 3.43
C PHE A 43 -20.28 -14.22 4.56
N THR A 44 -19.80 -14.00 5.79
CA THR A 44 -20.66 -13.85 6.96
C THR A 44 -21.35 -12.48 6.98
N ASP A 45 -20.64 -11.48 6.47
CA ASP A 45 -21.04 -10.08 6.36
C ASP A 45 -20.12 -9.37 5.35
N ILE A 46 -20.30 -8.05 5.20
CA ILE A 46 -19.48 -7.23 4.31
C ILE A 46 -18.03 -7.18 4.81
N ASP A 47 -17.79 -7.12 6.12
CA ASP A 47 -16.44 -7.01 6.67
C ASP A 47 -15.61 -8.26 6.39
N HIS A 48 -16.21 -9.46 6.40
CA HIS A 48 -15.56 -10.67 5.93
C HIS A 48 -15.19 -10.60 4.44
N ALA A 49 -16.07 -10.08 3.57
CA ALA A 49 -15.72 -9.87 2.17
C ALA A 49 -14.57 -8.84 2.00
N LEU A 50 -14.56 -7.78 2.80
CA LEU A 50 -13.48 -6.78 2.81
C LEU A 50 -12.15 -7.36 3.31
N LEU A 51 -12.17 -8.22 4.32
CA LEU A 51 -10.98 -8.93 4.79
C LEU A 51 -10.44 -9.87 3.70
N CYS A 52 -11.31 -10.58 2.97
CA CYS A 52 -10.89 -11.37 1.82
C CYS A 52 -10.29 -10.53 0.69
N LEU A 53 -10.80 -9.32 0.44
CA LEU A 53 -10.15 -8.38 -0.48
C LEU A 53 -8.80 -7.90 0.06
N ALA A 54 -8.66 -7.70 1.37
CA ALA A 54 -7.41 -7.33 2.00
C ALA A 54 -6.36 -8.46 1.93
N ASP A 55 -6.77 -9.73 1.89
CA ASP A 55 -5.88 -10.87 1.60
C ASP A 55 -5.28 -10.75 0.19
N ASP A 56 -6.11 -10.48 -0.83
CA ASP A 56 -5.62 -10.28 -2.21
C ASP A 56 -4.59 -9.12 -2.28
N VAL A 57 -4.82 -8.07 -1.47
CA VAL A 57 -3.90 -6.92 -1.36
C VAL A 57 -2.59 -7.29 -0.67
N GLU A 58 -2.65 -8.06 0.42
CA GLU A 58 -1.48 -8.60 1.12
C GLU A 58 -0.59 -9.40 0.16
N GLU A 59 -1.17 -10.30 -0.63
CA GLU A 59 -0.43 -11.08 -1.65
C GLU A 59 0.27 -10.18 -2.66
N SER A 60 -0.42 -9.17 -3.21
CA SER A 60 0.18 -8.23 -4.17
C SER A 60 1.24 -7.31 -3.57
N SER A 61 1.29 -7.13 -2.24
CA SER A 61 2.33 -6.32 -1.60
C SER A 61 3.69 -7.03 -1.58
N ALA A 62 3.70 -8.37 -1.66
CA ALA A 62 4.94 -9.15 -1.73
C ALA A 62 5.73 -8.87 -3.01
N ASP A 63 5.06 -8.49 -4.10
CA ASP A 63 5.70 -8.14 -5.39
C ASP A 63 6.55 -6.86 -5.31
N LEU A 64 6.45 -6.09 -4.22
CA LEU A 64 7.26 -4.91 -3.97
C LEU A 64 8.61 -5.23 -3.31
N LEU A 65 8.74 -6.39 -2.63
CA LEU A 65 9.96 -6.78 -1.91
C LEU A 65 11.19 -6.93 -2.81
N PRO A 66 11.10 -7.48 -4.04
CA PRO A 66 12.26 -7.61 -4.93
C PRO A 66 12.97 -6.29 -5.26
N PHE A 67 12.26 -5.15 -5.16
CA PHE A 67 12.88 -3.83 -5.37
C PHE A 67 13.75 -3.36 -4.20
N LEU A 68 13.66 -4.03 -3.04
CA LEU A 68 14.31 -3.70 -1.78
C LEU A 68 15.30 -4.79 -1.32
N GLU A 69 15.53 -5.83 -2.13
CA GLU A 69 16.45 -6.92 -1.79
C GLU A 69 17.92 -6.46 -1.78
N ASP A 70 18.30 -5.61 -2.76
CA ASP A 70 19.65 -5.08 -2.87
C ASP A 70 19.74 -3.67 -2.27
N PRO A 71 20.67 -3.41 -1.33
CA PRO A 71 20.85 -2.07 -0.80
C PRO A 71 21.32 -1.08 -1.87
N TRP A 72 20.94 0.19 -1.70
CA TRP A 72 21.41 1.28 -2.55
C TRP A 72 22.76 1.80 -2.04
N GLN A 73 23.83 1.54 -2.80
CA GLN A 73 25.20 1.74 -2.35
C GLN A 73 25.92 2.89 -3.06
N SER A 74 25.37 3.36 -4.18
CA SER A 74 25.95 4.42 -5.00
C SER A 74 24.89 5.34 -5.60
N GLU A 75 25.29 6.52 -6.07
CA GLU A 75 24.39 7.45 -6.77
C GLU A 75 23.74 6.82 -8.01
N GLY A 76 24.43 5.85 -8.63
CA GLY A 76 23.89 5.06 -9.74
C GLY A 76 22.71 4.15 -9.38
N ASP A 77 22.40 3.98 -8.09
CA ASP A 77 21.23 3.21 -7.62
C ASP A 77 19.95 4.06 -7.53
N PHE A 78 20.00 5.37 -7.79
CA PHE A 78 18.80 6.23 -7.82
C PHE A 78 17.67 5.68 -8.72
N PRO A 79 17.94 5.13 -9.92
CA PRO A 79 16.90 4.49 -10.74
C PRO A 79 16.23 3.28 -10.07
N LYS A 80 16.91 2.55 -9.16
CA LYS A 80 16.30 1.45 -8.40
C LYS A 80 15.27 1.97 -7.41
N ALA A 81 15.61 3.05 -6.69
CA ALA A 81 14.65 3.74 -5.82
C ALA A 81 13.45 4.27 -6.61
N ARG A 82 13.68 4.81 -7.81
CA ARG A 82 12.59 5.24 -8.70
C ARG A 82 11.68 4.08 -9.07
N ALA A 83 12.26 2.94 -9.44
CA ALA A 83 11.50 1.74 -9.81
C ALA A 83 10.63 1.24 -8.65
N PHE A 84 11.15 1.24 -7.41
CA PHE A 84 10.35 0.92 -6.23
C PHE A 84 9.17 1.88 -6.02
N VAL A 85 9.41 3.20 -6.14
CA VAL A 85 8.35 4.21 -5.97
C VAL A 85 7.26 4.06 -7.03
N ASP A 86 7.65 3.85 -8.29
CA ASP A 86 6.68 3.62 -9.38
C ASP A 86 5.86 2.34 -9.14
N ALA A 87 6.51 1.25 -8.71
CA ALA A 87 5.83 0.00 -8.36
C ALA A 87 4.87 0.18 -7.17
N TYR A 88 5.30 0.92 -6.14
CA TYR A 88 4.46 1.24 -4.98
C TYR A 88 3.24 2.07 -5.37
N MET A 89 3.42 3.06 -6.24
CA MET A 89 2.33 3.88 -6.77
C MET A 89 1.35 3.05 -7.60
N GLN A 90 1.84 2.12 -8.43
CA GLN A 90 1.01 1.20 -9.19
C GLN A 90 0.23 0.23 -8.30
N TYR A 91 0.88 -0.32 -7.27
CA TYR A 91 0.22 -1.16 -6.26
C TYR A 91 -0.96 -0.43 -5.60
N TRP A 92 -0.80 0.86 -5.28
CA TRP A 92 -1.88 1.70 -4.77
C TRP A 92 -2.95 2.01 -5.81
N ASP A 93 -2.59 2.23 -7.06
CA ASP A 93 -3.57 2.50 -8.14
C ASP A 93 -4.48 1.28 -8.35
N LEU A 94 -3.94 0.06 -8.23
CA LEU A 94 -4.70 -1.20 -8.38
C LEU A 94 -5.57 -1.55 -7.16
N ASN A 95 -5.16 -1.15 -5.96
CA ASN A 95 -5.73 -1.62 -4.70
C ASN A 95 -6.31 -0.51 -3.80
N GLY A 96 -6.26 0.75 -4.25
CA GLY A 96 -6.56 1.95 -3.45
C GLY A 96 -7.88 1.92 -2.68
N PRO A 97 -9.02 1.53 -3.29
CA PRO A 97 -10.30 1.43 -2.58
C PRO A 97 -10.26 0.46 -1.38
N VAL A 98 -9.62 -0.70 -1.56
CA VAL A 98 -9.47 -1.72 -0.51
C VAL A 98 -8.48 -1.26 0.57
N LEU A 99 -7.36 -0.66 0.17
CA LEU A 99 -6.37 -0.11 1.10
C LEU A 99 -6.97 0.96 2.01
N ARG A 100 -7.77 1.87 1.45
CA ARG A 100 -8.46 2.94 2.20
C ARG A 100 -9.43 2.39 3.24
N VAL A 101 -10.31 1.47 2.84
CA VAL A 101 -11.29 0.90 3.78
C VAL A 101 -10.62 0.05 4.86
N ARG A 102 -9.58 -0.71 4.51
CA ARG A 102 -8.76 -1.46 5.48
C ARG A 102 -8.14 -0.53 6.52
N ASN A 103 -7.55 0.57 6.07
CA ASN A 103 -6.93 1.54 6.97
C ASN A 103 -7.96 2.22 7.88
N LEU A 104 -9.10 2.65 7.32
CA LEU A 104 -10.20 3.24 8.08
C LEU A 104 -10.70 2.30 9.20
N LYS A 105 -11.05 1.05 8.86
CA LYS A 105 -11.51 0.05 9.84
C LYS A 105 -10.45 -0.23 10.91
N ALA A 106 -9.18 -0.29 10.52
CA ALA A 106 -8.08 -0.47 11.46
C ALA A 106 -7.94 0.70 12.46
N GLU A 107 -8.16 1.94 11.99
CA GLU A 107 -8.17 3.17 12.80
C GLU A 107 -9.41 3.26 13.72
N GLU A 108 -10.56 2.76 13.27
CA GLU A 108 -11.80 2.70 14.06
C GLU A 108 -11.77 1.68 15.21
N GLY A 109 -10.80 0.77 15.23
CA GLY A 109 -10.66 -0.20 16.32
C GLY A 109 -10.77 -1.66 15.92
N GLU A 110 -11.05 -1.97 14.65
CA GLU A 110 -11.20 -3.36 14.19
C GLU A 110 -9.86 -4.10 14.11
N SER A 111 -9.69 -5.12 14.96
CA SER A 111 -8.43 -5.85 15.11
C SER A 111 -8.06 -6.67 13.88
N ALA A 112 -9.04 -7.28 13.21
CA ALA A 112 -8.81 -8.07 12.00
C ALA A 112 -8.19 -7.22 10.88
N PHE A 113 -8.67 -5.98 10.69
CA PHE A 113 -8.13 -5.06 9.70
C PHE A 113 -6.75 -4.51 10.08
N ARG A 114 -6.48 -4.31 11.40
CA ARG A 114 -5.12 -4.01 11.88
C ARG A 114 -4.14 -5.13 11.52
N VAL A 115 -4.52 -6.39 11.74
CA VAL A 115 -3.69 -7.54 11.39
C VAL A 115 -3.40 -7.56 9.89
N LYS A 116 -4.44 -7.43 9.04
CA LYS A 116 -4.26 -7.37 7.57
C LYS A 116 -3.34 -6.23 7.13
N ARG A 117 -3.46 -5.05 7.74
CA ARG A 117 -2.56 -3.93 7.47
C ARG A 117 -1.12 -4.26 7.83
N SER A 118 -0.89 -4.80 9.04
CA SER A 118 0.45 -5.20 9.48
C SER A 118 1.06 -6.26 8.56
N GLN A 119 0.30 -7.27 8.14
CA GLN A 119 0.80 -8.31 7.24
C GLN A 119 1.34 -7.77 5.91
N SER A 120 0.70 -6.72 5.35
CA SER A 120 1.18 -6.06 4.13
C SER A 120 2.31 -5.04 4.35
N GLN A 121 2.40 -4.43 5.54
CA GLN A 121 3.30 -3.29 5.78
C GLN A 121 4.61 -3.68 6.48
N VAL A 122 4.57 -4.66 7.39
CA VAL A 122 5.74 -5.07 8.18
C VAL A 122 6.88 -5.60 7.30
N PRO A 123 6.65 -6.46 6.28
CA PRO A 123 7.74 -6.92 5.41
C PRO A 123 8.45 -5.77 4.68
N LEU A 124 7.69 -4.79 4.19
CA LEU A 124 8.25 -3.61 3.52
C LEU A 124 9.02 -2.70 4.49
N LEU A 125 8.49 -2.53 5.71
CA LEU A 125 9.16 -1.81 6.78
C LEU A 125 10.50 -2.47 7.13
N GLU A 126 10.50 -3.78 7.32
CA GLU A 126 11.71 -4.55 7.67
C GLU A 126 12.75 -4.50 6.55
N ALA A 127 12.33 -4.61 5.28
CA ALA A 127 13.22 -4.47 4.13
C ALA A 127 13.85 -3.06 4.06
N LEU A 128 13.04 -2.01 4.21
CA LEU A 128 13.56 -0.63 4.25
C LEU A 128 14.49 -0.40 5.45
N ALA A 129 14.20 -0.98 6.61
CA ALA A 129 15.06 -0.88 7.78
C ALA A 129 16.40 -1.59 7.56
N ALA A 130 16.42 -2.78 6.94
CA ALA A 130 17.65 -3.49 6.61
C ALA A 130 18.55 -2.66 5.67
N MET A 131 17.98 -1.98 4.67
CA MET A 131 18.75 -1.08 3.80
C MET A 131 19.35 0.14 4.56
N VAL A 132 18.66 0.60 5.61
CA VAL A 132 19.20 1.64 6.51
C VAL A 132 20.35 1.07 7.34
N ASP A 133 20.22 -0.15 7.87
CA ASP A 133 21.29 -0.83 8.61
C ASP A 133 22.55 -0.96 7.74
N ASP A 134 22.43 -1.40 6.49
CA ASP A 134 23.56 -1.46 5.53
C ASP A 134 24.24 -0.10 5.32
N SER A 135 23.45 0.98 5.34
CA SER A 135 23.96 2.35 5.17
C SER A 135 24.57 2.93 6.45
N VAL A 136 24.13 2.46 7.62
CA VAL A 136 24.78 2.72 8.92
C VAL A 136 26.12 2.00 8.98
N GLU A 137 26.17 0.71 8.63
CA GLU A 137 27.41 -0.09 8.62
C GLU A 137 28.46 0.50 7.67
N ALA A 138 28.03 1.02 6.52
CA ALA A 138 28.90 1.70 5.57
C ALA A 138 29.28 3.14 5.97
N GLY A 139 28.79 3.65 7.11
CA GLY A 139 29.09 4.99 7.62
C GLY A 139 28.47 6.14 6.82
N ARG A 140 27.49 5.86 5.95
CA ARG A 140 26.73 6.89 5.20
C ARG A 140 25.61 7.51 6.03
N ILE A 141 25.13 6.78 7.02
CA ILE A 141 24.12 7.23 7.98
C ILE A 141 24.72 7.20 9.40
N PRO A 142 24.39 8.16 10.30
CA PRO A 142 24.86 8.14 11.69
C PRO A 142 24.56 6.83 12.41
N ALA A 143 25.52 6.35 13.23
CA ALA A 143 25.43 5.09 13.95
C ALA A 143 24.31 5.03 15.01
N ASP A 144 23.76 6.17 15.42
CA ASP A 144 22.63 6.28 16.34
C ASP A 144 21.27 6.38 15.63
N ALA A 145 21.23 6.26 14.30
CA ALA A 145 20.00 6.24 13.55
C ALA A 145 19.13 5.03 13.91
N ASN A 146 17.83 5.25 14.09
CA ASN A 146 16.87 4.17 14.26
C ASN A 146 16.30 3.73 12.91
N SER A 147 16.74 2.56 12.44
CA SER A 147 16.41 2.02 11.11
C SER A 147 14.92 1.76 10.93
N ILE A 148 14.26 1.21 11.95
CA ILE A 148 12.80 0.98 11.94
C ILE A 148 12.04 2.32 11.82
N ALA A 149 12.43 3.34 12.59
CA ALA A 149 11.76 4.64 12.55
C ALA A 149 11.93 5.33 11.18
N ARG A 150 13.11 5.22 10.56
CA ARG A 150 13.36 5.73 9.21
C ARG A 150 12.54 4.99 8.16
N GLY A 151 12.56 3.65 8.17
CA GLY A 151 11.74 2.84 7.28
C GLY A 151 10.24 3.13 7.43
N ALA A 152 9.76 3.26 8.67
CA ALA A 152 8.36 3.58 8.98
C ALA A 152 7.98 4.98 8.48
N ALA A 153 8.85 5.98 8.67
CA ALA A 153 8.61 7.32 8.16
C ALA A 153 8.50 7.34 6.62
N MET A 154 9.36 6.59 5.94
CA MET A 154 9.34 6.49 4.48
C MET A 154 8.09 5.76 3.97
N LEU A 155 7.73 4.63 4.58
CA LEU A 155 6.53 3.89 4.22
C LEU A 155 5.25 4.72 4.46
N ALA A 156 5.18 5.44 5.58
CA ALA A 156 4.07 6.34 5.88
C ALA A 156 3.98 7.51 4.89
N MET A 157 5.12 8.09 4.48
CA MET A 157 5.17 9.12 3.45
C MET A 157 4.65 8.61 2.10
N LEU A 158 5.13 7.44 1.66
CA LEU A 158 4.72 6.81 0.40
C LEU A 158 3.21 6.53 0.41
N GLU A 159 2.71 5.87 1.45
CA GLU A 159 1.29 5.58 1.64
C GLU A 159 0.45 6.87 1.60
N ARG A 160 0.80 7.85 2.44
CA ARG A 160 -0.02 9.06 2.62
C ARG A 160 -0.01 9.96 1.40
N LEU A 161 1.10 10.11 0.68
CA LEU A 161 1.13 10.97 -0.50
C LEU A 161 0.52 10.29 -1.72
N THR A 162 0.64 8.96 -1.82
CA THR A 162 -0.01 8.20 -2.89
C THR A 162 -1.52 8.17 -2.71
N ALA A 163 -2.02 7.98 -1.49
CA ALA A 163 -3.46 7.96 -1.21
C ALA A 163 -4.19 9.28 -1.52
N TYR A 164 -3.47 10.42 -1.50
CA TYR A 164 -4.00 11.77 -1.70
C TYR A 164 -3.52 12.43 -3.02
N ARG A 165 -3.09 11.61 -3.99
CA ARG A 165 -2.57 12.06 -5.29
C ARG A 165 -3.51 13.03 -6.01
N ASP A 166 -4.81 12.76 -6.03
CA ASP A 166 -5.81 13.64 -6.68
C ASP A 166 -5.88 15.03 -6.03
N GLY A 167 -5.78 15.06 -4.70
CA GLY A 167 -5.71 16.32 -3.95
C GLY A 167 -4.47 17.14 -4.30
N LEU A 168 -3.32 16.48 -4.51
CA LEU A 168 -2.08 17.12 -4.95
C LEU A 168 -2.17 17.58 -6.43
N ALA A 169 -2.79 16.77 -7.29
CA ALA A 169 -3.00 17.10 -8.70
C ALA A 169 -3.86 18.37 -8.85
N SER A 170 -4.90 18.53 -8.02
CA SER A 170 -5.71 19.77 -7.98
C SER A 170 -4.92 21.03 -7.62
N ARG A 171 -3.72 20.87 -7.03
CA ARG A 171 -2.79 21.94 -6.66
C ARG A 171 -1.62 22.09 -7.64
N GLY A 172 -1.66 21.41 -8.79
CA GLY A 172 -0.66 21.51 -9.85
C GLY A 172 0.50 20.52 -9.73
N THR A 173 0.46 19.57 -8.79
CA THR A 173 1.49 18.52 -8.68
C THR A 173 1.07 17.28 -9.46
N GLY A 174 1.66 17.08 -10.64
CA GLY A 174 1.47 15.88 -11.45
C GLY A 174 2.08 14.61 -10.83
N ALA A 175 1.68 13.45 -11.34
CA ALA A 175 2.15 12.15 -10.85
C ALA A 175 3.68 12.01 -10.93
N ASP A 176 4.31 12.45 -12.03
CA ASP A 176 5.77 12.39 -12.18
C ASP A 176 6.52 13.28 -11.20
N ALA A 177 5.99 14.48 -10.92
CA ALA A 177 6.58 15.38 -9.95
C ALA A 177 6.51 14.79 -8.53
N LEU A 178 5.40 14.12 -8.21
CA LEU A 178 5.24 13.40 -6.96
C LEU A 178 6.21 12.21 -6.87
N ALA A 179 6.25 11.36 -7.90
CA ALA A 179 7.12 10.18 -7.95
C ALA A 179 8.61 10.58 -7.81
N ASN A 180 9.04 11.62 -8.51
CA ASN A 180 10.41 12.14 -8.40
C ASN A 180 10.73 12.67 -6.99
N THR A 181 9.77 13.37 -6.37
CA THR A 181 9.94 13.89 -5.01
C THR A 181 10.04 12.75 -3.99
N LEU A 182 9.13 11.78 -4.06
CA LEU A 182 9.13 10.58 -3.21
C LEU A 182 10.43 9.79 -3.37
N THR A 183 10.87 9.58 -4.61
CA THR A 183 12.12 8.87 -4.93
C THR A 183 13.31 9.54 -4.27
N ARG A 184 13.44 10.85 -4.41
CA ARG A 184 14.60 11.58 -3.88
C ARG A 184 14.63 11.56 -2.35
N ILE A 185 13.51 11.82 -1.69
CA ILE A 185 13.44 11.79 -0.22
C ILE A 185 13.73 10.38 0.30
N LEU A 186 13.14 9.36 -0.34
CA LEU A 186 13.34 7.96 0.01
C LEU A 186 14.81 7.57 -0.14
N PHE A 187 15.40 7.81 -1.32
CA PHE A 187 16.78 7.48 -1.61
C PHE A 187 17.73 8.12 -0.60
N GLN A 188 17.63 9.44 -0.40
CA GLN A 188 18.48 10.18 0.54
C GLN A 188 18.35 9.68 1.98
N THR A 189 17.12 9.37 2.41
CA THR A 189 16.87 8.95 3.80
C THR A 189 17.37 7.55 4.09
N ILE A 190 17.24 6.63 3.12
CA ILE A 190 17.60 5.22 3.26
C ILE A 190 19.09 4.97 3.00
N SER A 191 19.69 5.64 2.00
CA SER A 191 21.09 5.38 1.60
C SER A 191 22.11 6.35 2.18
N GLY A 192 21.68 7.56 2.57
CA GLY A 192 22.57 8.67 2.94
C GLY A 192 23.26 9.36 1.75
N LEU A 193 22.88 9.01 0.52
CA LEU A 193 23.43 9.56 -0.74
C LEU A 193 22.57 10.72 -1.27
N THR A 194 23.10 11.57 -2.13
CA THR A 194 22.43 12.82 -2.55
C THR A 194 21.53 12.69 -3.78
N GLY A 195 21.79 11.71 -4.64
CA GLY A 195 21.10 11.46 -5.91
C GLY A 195 21.61 12.30 -7.08
N GLU A 196 22.85 12.81 -7.03
CA GLU A 196 23.48 13.68 -8.05
C GLU A 196 24.67 13.01 -8.77
#